data_AF-A0A0A8TLR6-F1
#
_entry.id   AF-A0A0A8TLR6-F1
#
_cell.length_a   1.000
_cell.length_b   1.000
_cell.length_c   1.000
_cell.angle_alpha   90.00
_cell.angle_beta   90.00
_cell.angle_gamma   90.00
#
_symmetry.space_group_name_H-M   'P 1'
#
loop_
_entity.id
_entity.type
_entity.pdbx_description
1 polymer ?
#
loop_
_entity_poly.entity_id
_entity_poly.type
_entity_poly.pdbx_seq_one_letter_code
_entity_poly.pdbx_strand_id
1 'polypeptide(L)' 'MKTTVKYVVLKSREYQLGTPLFEESIEAEGDYFDQIPDVIHYQNHEFKVKSKELNRKQIFDDFEESQTILVKVIAIT' A
#
# COMPACT_ATOMS: atom_id res chain seq x y z
N MET A 1 -2.73 1.39 16.49
CA MET A 1 -2.51 0.13 15.76
C MET A 1 -1.41 0.37 14.73
N LYS A 2 -0.42 -0.53 14.58
CA LYS A 2 0.65 -0.34 13.60
C LYS A 2 0.16 -0.76 12.22
N THR A 3 0.13 0.17 11.26
CA THR A 3 -0.35 -0.08 9.89
C THR A 3 0.78 0.04 8.87
N THR A 4 1.18 -1.06 8.28
CA THR A 4 2.15 -1.06 7.17
C THR A 4 1.41 -0.97 5.84
N VAL A 5 1.77 -0.01 4.99
CA VAL A 5 1.17 0.19 3.68
C VAL A 5 2.23 -0.04 2.60
N LYS A 6 1.94 -0.97 1.69
CA LYS A 6 2.87 -1.38 0.63
C LYS A 6 2.27 -1.04 -0.72
N TYR A 7 2.94 -0.19 -1.50
CA TYR A 7 2.52 0.17 -2.84
C TYR A 7 3.31 -0.65 -3.87
N VAL A 8 2.62 -1.45 -4.67
CA VAL A 8 3.22 -2.35 -5.68
C VAL A 8 2.77 -1.99 -7.08
N VAL A 9 3.72 -1.81 -8.00
CA VAL A 9 3.42 -1.52 -9.41
C VAL A 9 3.09 -2.80 -10.15
N LEU A 10 1.90 -2.87 -10.74
CA LEU A 10 1.46 -4.01 -11.55
C LEU A 10 1.89 -3.92 -13.01
N LYS A 11 2.22 -2.72 -13.51
CA LYS A 11 2.67 -2.49 -14.88
C LYS A 11 3.27 -1.09 -15.00
N SER A 12 4.54 -1.02 -15.39
CA SER A 12 5.16 0.20 -15.91
C SER A 12 6.21 -0.16 -16.96
N ARG A 13 6.53 0.79 -17.85
CA ARG A 13 7.69 0.69 -18.74
C ARG A 13 9.02 0.96 -18.01
N GLU A 14 8.96 1.67 -16.89
CA GLU A 14 10.12 2.16 -16.14
C GLU A 14 10.36 1.39 -14.83
N TYR A 15 9.38 0.61 -14.37
CA TYR A 15 9.49 -0.20 -13.14
C TYR A 15 9.39 -1.69 -13.46
N GLN A 16 10.20 -2.50 -12.76
CA GLN A 16 10.16 -3.94 -12.87
C GLN A 16 8.82 -4.48 -12.33
N LEU A 17 8.21 -5.39 -13.06
CA LEU A 17 6.99 -6.07 -12.63
C LEU A 17 7.25 -6.87 -11.35
N GLY A 18 6.44 -6.63 -10.32
CA GLY A 18 6.52 -7.37 -9.05
C GLY A 18 7.47 -6.77 -8.01
N THR A 19 8.14 -5.65 -8.29
CA THR A 19 8.85 -4.89 -7.25
C THR A 19 7.94 -3.84 -6.60
N PRO A 20 8.03 -3.64 -5.27
CA PRO A 20 7.33 -2.56 -4.59
C PRO A 20 7.85 -1.20 -5.09
N LEU A 21 6.94 -0.27 -5.40
CA LEU A 21 7.26 1.11 -5.77
C LEU A 21 7.97 1.80 -4.59
N PHE A 22 7.34 1.66 -3.42
CA PHE A 22 7.87 1.99 -2.12
C PHE A 22 7.02 1.30 -1.05
N GLU A 23 7.59 1.14 0.14
CA GLU A 23 6.93 0.61 1.32
C GLU A 23 7.01 1.66 2.41
N GLU A 24 5.88 1.93 3.07
CA GLU A 24 5.82 2.88 4.17
C GLU A 24 5.15 2.21 5.37
N SER A 25 5.76 2.37 6.55
CA SER A 25 5.12 1.99 7.81
C SER A 25 4.60 3.24 8.47
N ILE A 26 3.29 3.31 8.65
CA ILE A 26 2.61 4.45 9.25
C ILE A 26 1.91 4.03 10.54
N GLU A 27 1.80 4.98 11.46
CA GLU A 27 0.89 4.85 12.58
C GLU A 27 -0.44 5.47 12.15
N ALA A 28 -1.39 4.62 11.76
CA ALA A 28 -2.66 5.05 11.21
C ALA A 28 -3.81 4.26 11.81
N GLU A 29 -4.93 4.95 11.99
CA GLU A 29 -6.19 4.41 12.49
C GLU A 29 -6.79 3.38 11.51
N GLY A 30 -7.79 2.63 11.98
CA GLY A 30 -8.40 1.53 11.23
C GLY A 30 -9.12 1.94 9.93
N ASP A 31 -9.31 3.23 9.69
CA ASP A 31 -10.02 3.82 8.54
C ASP A 31 -9.07 4.23 7.38
N TYR A 32 -7.75 4.11 7.56
CA TYR A 32 -6.77 4.50 6.54
C TYR A 32 -6.99 3.80 5.20
N PHE A 33 -7.51 2.57 5.21
CA PHE A 33 -7.84 1.82 3.99
C PHE A 33 -8.77 2.58 3.04
N ASP A 34 -9.76 3.28 3.60
CA ASP A 34 -10.75 4.06 2.86
C ASP A 34 -10.19 5.42 2.42
N GLN A 35 -9.19 5.94 3.13
CA GLN A 35 -8.53 7.21 2.83
C GLN A 35 -7.49 7.11 1.69
N ILE A 36 -7.10 5.89 1.27
CA ILE A 36 -6.13 5.72 0.17
C ILE A 36 -6.72 6.30 -1.13
N PRO A 37 -6.06 7.30 -1.75
CA PRO A 37 -6.58 8.00 -2.91
C PRO A 37 -6.58 7.11 -4.16
N ASP A 38 -7.43 7.44 -5.14
CA ASP A 38 -7.48 6.73 -6.43
C ASP A 38 -6.23 6.96 -7.30
N VAL A 39 -5.53 8.08 -7.08
CA VAL A 39 -4.31 8.48 -7.78
C VAL A 39 -3.24 8.86 -6.75
N ILE A 40 -2.03 8.36 -6.95
CA ILE A 40 -0.89 8.59 -6.07
C ILE A 40 0.21 9.25 -6.88
N HIS A 41 0.81 10.30 -6.32
CA HIS A 41 1.94 11.01 -6.89
C HIS A 41 3.23 10.56 -6.21
N TYR A 42 4.15 9.97 -6.98
CA TYR A 42 5.43 9.52 -6.45
C TYR A 42 6.55 9.74 -7.48
N GLN A 43 7.64 10.39 -7.05
CA GLN A 43 8.80 10.69 -7.89
C GLN A 43 8.44 11.29 -9.27
N ASN A 44 7.53 12.27 -9.29
CA ASN A 44 7.04 12.93 -10.51
C ASN A 44 6.26 12.02 -11.49
N HIS A 45 5.79 10.86 -11.03
CA HIS A 45 4.90 9.96 -11.77
C HIS A 45 3.54 9.88 -11.09
N GLU A 46 2.51 9.69 -11.92
CA GLU A 46 1.16 9.42 -11.45
C GLU A 46 0.85 7.92 -11.54
N PHE A 47 0.34 7.39 -10.44
CA PHE A 47 -0.05 5.99 -10.31
C PHE A 47 -1.53 5.88 -9.99
N LYS A 48 -2.29 5.19 -10.85
CA LYS A 48 -3.69 4.88 -10.58
C LYS A 48 -3.81 3.62 -9.73
N VAL A 49 -4.50 3.70 -8.62
CA VAL A 49 -4.84 2.54 -7.79
C VAL A 49 -5.77 1.61 -8.56
N LYS A 50 -5.43 0.33 -8.59
CA LYS A 50 -6.22 -0.73 -9.21
C LYS A 50 -6.93 -1.60 -8.21
N SER A 51 -6.27 -1.92 -7.11
CA SER A 51 -6.86 -2.69 -6.03
C SER A 51 -6.14 -2.40 -4.72
N LYS A 52 -6.87 -2.61 -3.63
CA LYS A 52 -6.39 -2.48 -2.26
C LYS A 52 -6.76 -3.77 -1.52
N GLU A 53 -5.83 -4.32 -0.76
CA GLU A 53 -6.03 -5.54 0.04
C GLU A 53 -5.65 -5.26 1.49
N LEU A 54 -6.54 -5.58 2.41
CA LEU A 54 -6.33 -5.41 3.85
C LEU A 54 -6.06 -6.77 4.50
N ASN A 55 -4.91 -6.91 5.15
CA ASN A 55 -4.57 -8.08 5.95
C ASN A 55 -4.37 -7.65 7.40
N ARG A 56 -5.16 -8.24 8.31
CA ARG A 56 -5.02 -8.01 9.76
C ARG A 56 -4.43 -9.27 10.38
N LYS A 57 -3.28 -9.13 11.05
CA LYS A 57 -2.69 -10.19 11.85
C LYS A 57 -2.88 -9.86 13.33
N GLN A 58 -3.64 -10.70 14.01
CA GLN A 58 -3.77 -10.69 15.46
C GLN A 58 -2.95 -11.86 16.00
N ILE A 59 -1.83 -11.57 16.65
CA ILE A 59 -1.01 -12.60 17.30
C ILE A 59 -1.44 -12.65 18.77
N PHE A 60 -2.06 -13.77 19.17
CA PHE A 60 -2.70 -13.92 20.48
C PHE A 60 -1.70 -13.99 21.66
N ASP A 61 -0.40 -14.25 21.41
CA ASP A 61 0.63 -14.38 22.45
C ASP A 61 1.38 -13.07 22.79
N ASP A 62 1.34 -12.04 21.94
CA ASP A 62 2.24 -10.87 22.07
C ASP A 62 1.56 -9.48 22.06
N PHE A 63 0.22 -9.41 22.12
CA PHE A 63 -0.57 -8.15 22.04
C PHE A 63 -0.26 -7.23 20.83
N GLU A 64 0.60 -7.63 19.90
CA GLU A 64 0.89 -6.87 18.68
C GLU A 64 -0.20 -7.10 17.63
N GLU A 65 -1.16 -6.18 17.58
CA GLU A 65 -2.09 -6.04 16.47
C GLU A 65 -1.39 -5.29 15.32
N SER A 66 -1.14 -6.01 14.22
CA SER A 66 -0.54 -5.42 13.02
C SER A 66 -1.50 -5.46 11.84
N GLN A 67 -1.58 -4.33 11.14
CA GLN A 67 -2.33 -4.18 9.91
C GLN A 67 -1.34 -4.07 8.75
N THR A 68 -1.62 -4.76 7.66
CA THR A 68 -0.90 -4.58 6.39
C THR A 68 -1.89 -4.27 5.30
N ILE A 69 -1.66 -3.18 4.57
CA ILE A 69 -2.44 -2.81 3.40
C ILE A 69 -1.54 -2.93 2.17
N LEU A 70 -1.95 -3.75 1.21
CA LEU A 70 -1.29 -3.87 -0.08
C LEU A 70 -2.08 -3.07 -1.11
N VAL A 71 -1.45 -2.05 -1.69
CA VAL A 71 -2.05 -1.20 -2.73
C VAL A 71 -1.36 -1.51 -4.05
N LYS A 72 -2.13 -2.00 -5.00
CA LYS A 72 -1.66 -2.30 -6.34
C LYS A 72 -1.96 -1.14 -7.26
N VAL A 73 -0.94 -0.64 -7.95
CA VAL A 73 -1.04 0.56 -8.78
C VAL A 73 -0.54 0.32 -10.20
N ILE A 74 -0.97 1.14 -11.15
CA ILE A 74 -0.42 1.20 -12.51
C ILE A 74 0.07 2.61 -12.82
N ALA A 75 1.18 2.72 -13.54
CA ALA A 75 1.60 4.01 -14.07
C ALA A 75 0.61 4.46 -15.16
N ILE A 76 0.20 5.74 -15.12
CA ILE A 76 -0.70 6.34 -16.12
C ILE A 76 -0.04 7.44 -16.96
N THR A 77 1.16 7.87 -16.58
CA THR A 77 2.03 8.84 -17.25
C THR A 77 3.41 8.24 -17.44
#